data_AF-A0A0G0F7N8-F1
#
_entry.id   AF-A0A0G0F7N8-F1
#
_cell.length_a   1.000
_cell.length_b   1.000
_cell.length_c   1.000
_cell.angle_alpha   90.00
_cell.angle_beta   90.00
_cell.angle_gamma   90.00
#
_symmetry.space_group_name_H-M   'P 1'
#
loop_
_entity.id
_entity.type
_entity.pdbx_description
1 polymer ?
#
loop_
_entity_poly.entity_id
_entity_poly.type
_entity_poly.pdbx_seq_one_letter_code
_entity_poly.pdbx_strand_id
1 'polypeptide(L)'
;MENSSIPTQQINSGNPSFLNLNPKNFMQFRQLLIILFFVLIVIAALSAILFFFVLSKDLDKVKMSSNTPLKINTASSGSGFVKPSISPDKTVVLPISQNNPQVSSVMFYYEIESTLKELKDIPDGKQLITNIDDSSLPPFTFTPKTGIVFLLAPFSFKEAQLSDLKPGTKVQIILNYNLKNNSWIVNQVQILGETD
;
A
#
# COMPACT_ATOMS: atom_id res chain seq x y z
N MET A 1 34.79 -50.17 70.09
CA MET A 1 34.59 -50.44 68.65
C MET A 1 33.15 -50.88 68.48
N GLU A 2 32.25 -49.92 68.25
CA GLU A 2 30.80 -50.14 68.14
C GLU A 2 30.42 -50.24 66.67
N ASN A 3 29.84 -51.38 66.28
CA ASN A 3 29.33 -51.64 64.94
C ASN A 3 27.92 -51.06 64.82
N SER A 4 27.76 -50.02 63.99
CA SER A 4 26.47 -49.40 63.71
C SER A 4 25.86 -50.01 62.44
N SER A 5 24.72 -50.67 62.59
CA SER A 5 23.92 -51.25 61.50
C SER A 5 22.99 -50.19 60.89
N ILE A 6 23.09 -50.01 59.57
CA ILE A 6 22.24 -49.12 58.78
C ILE A 6 20.94 -49.86 58.43
N PRO A 7 19.74 -49.26 58.60
CA PRO A 7 18.49 -49.89 58.19
C PRO A 7 18.18 -49.60 56.71
N THR A 8 17.89 -50.68 55.97
CA THR A 8 17.45 -50.64 54.57
C THR A 8 15.97 -50.24 54.50
N GLN A 9 15.66 -49.08 53.89
CA GLN A 9 14.28 -48.69 53.59
C GLN A 9 13.77 -49.42 52.34
N GLN A 10 12.66 -50.15 52.48
CA GLN A 10 11.89 -50.71 51.37
C GLN A 10 11.17 -49.58 50.59
N ILE A 11 11.49 -49.45 49.31
CA ILE A 11 10.78 -48.57 48.38
C ILE A 11 9.50 -49.30 47.94
N ASN A 12 8.35 -48.82 48.43
CA ASN A 12 7.03 -49.29 47.98
C ASN A 12 6.78 -48.79 46.55
N SER A 13 6.82 -49.69 45.56
CA SER A 13 6.44 -49.40 44.17
C SER A 13 4.92 -49.27 44.08
N GLY A 14 4.40 -48.08 44.34
CA GLY A 14 3.01 -47.71 44.06
C GLY A 14 2.74 -47.81 42.57
N ASN A 15 1.86 -48.75 42.20
CA ASN A 15 1.44 -48.98 40.83
C ASN A 15 0.73 -47.72 40.30
N PRO A 16 1.17 -47.06 39.22
CA PRO A 16 0.51 -45.86 38.71
C PRO A 16 -0.89 -46.24 38.22
N SER A 17 -1.91 -45.69 38.89
CA SER A 17 -3.29 -45.84 38.46
C SER A 17 -3.46 -45.11 37.13
N PHE A 18 -3.37 -45.86 36.02
CA PHE A 18 -3.76 -45.34 34.72
C PHE A 18 -5.24 -44.99 34.78
N LEU A 19 -5.55 -43.70 34.60
CA LEU A 19 -6.91 -43.21 34.45
C LEU A 19 -7.60 -44.02 33.35
N ASN A 20 -8.53 -44.88 33.75
CA ASN A 20 -9.34 -45.67 32.83
C ASN A 20 -10.36 -44.74 32.15
N LEU A 21 -9.86 -44.01 31.15
CA LEU A 21 -10.68 -43.12 30.33
C LEU A 21 -11.58 -43.99 29.45
N ASN A 22 -12.89 -43.92 29.73
CA ASN A 22 -13.90 -44.60 28.94
C ASN A 22 -13.72 -44.24 27.44
N PRO A 23 -13.50 -45.22 26.54
CA PRO A 23 -13.19 -44.95 25.14
C PRO A 23 -14.31 -44.18 24.41
N LYS A 24 -15.56 -44.23 24.91
CA LYS A 24 -16.66 -43.41 24.38
C LYS A 24 -16.44 -41.90 24.62
N ASN A 25 -15.86 -41.51 25.75
CA ASN A 25 -15.57 -40.10 26.07
C ASN A 25 -14.43 -39.56 25.20
N PHE A 26 -13.49 -40.42 24.80
CA PHE A 26 -12.39 -40.03 23.91
C PHE A 26 -12.87 -39.73 22.48
N MET A 27 -13.84 -40.48 21.96
CA MET A 27 -14.47 -40.17 20.67
C MET A 27 -15.25 -38.85 20.69
N GLN A 28 -16.01 -38.58 21.76
CA GLN A 28 -16.73 -37.32 21.91
C GLN A 28 -15.78 -36.11 22.02
N PHE A 29 -14.67 -36.27 22.72
CA PHE A 29 -13.64 -35.22 22.82
C PHE A 29 -13.01 -34.89 21.46
N ARG A 30 -12.72 -35.90 20.63
CA ARG A 30 -12.21 -35.70 19.27
C ARG A 30 -13.21 -34.97 18.37
N GLN A 31 -14.49 -35.33 18.44
CA GLN A 31 -15.53 -34.63 17.68
C GLN A 31 -15.67 -33.16 18.11
N LEU A 32 -15.62 -32.87 19.41
CA LEU A 32 -15.66 -31.50 19.92
C LEU A 32 -14.48 -30.66 19.40
N LEU A 33 -13.27 -31.23 19.39
CA LEU A 33 -12.06 -30.57 18.90
C LEU A 33 -12.13 -30.24 17.40
N ILE A 34 -12.66 -31.17 16.60
CA ILE A 34 -12.87 -30.97 15.17
C ILE A 34 -13.88 -29.84 14.94
N ILE A 35 -15.01 -29.85 15.65
CA ILE A 35 -16.02 -28.79 15.55
C ILE A 35 -15.43 -27.44 15.93
N LEU A 36 -14.68 -27.36 17.03
CA LEU A 36 -14.02 -26.12 17.47
C LEU A 36 -13.04 -25.58 16.42
N PHE A 37 -12.28 -26.47 15.78
CA PHE A 37 -11.34 -26.10 14.72
C PHE A 37 -12.06 -25.51 13.50
N PHE A 38 -13.16 -26.11 13.06
CA PHE A 38 -13.97 -25.56 11.97
C PHE A 38 -14.59 -24.21 12.32
N VAL A 39 -15.07 -24.03 13.55
CA VAL A 39 -15.60 -22.74 14.01
C VAL A 39 -14.53 -21.65 13.98
N LEU A 40 -13.30 -21.95 14.41
CA LEU A 40 -12.17 -21.01 14.35
C LEU A 40 -11.84 -20.59 12.91
N ILE A 41 -11.84 -21.53 11.97
CA ILE A 41 -11.60 -21.22 10.54
C ILE A 41 -12.69 -20.29 10.01
N VAL A 42 -13.96 -20.56 10.32
CA VAL A 42 -15.09 -19.72 9.87
C VAL A 42 -14.98 -18.31 10.43
N ILE A 43 -14.62 -18.16 11.72
CA ILE A 43 -14.41 -16.85 12.34
C ILE A 43 -13.26 -16.09 11.66
N ALA A 44 -12.13 -16.76 11.40
CA ALA A 44 -10.99 -16.15 10.73
C ALA A 44 -11.30 -15.74 9.28
N ALA A 45 -12.10 -16.53 8.55
CA ALA A 45 -12.55 -16.18 7.22
C ALA A 45 -13.49 -14.97 7.23
N LEU A 46 -14.46 -14.94 8.15
CA LEU A 46 -15.38 -13.81 8.29
C LEU A 46 -14.67 -12.52 8.70
N SER A 47 -13.66 -12.59 9.57
CA SER A 47 -12.88 -11.41 9.97
C SER A 47 -12.02 -10.87 8.81
N ALA A 48 -11.43 -11.75 7.99
CA ALA A 48 -10.69 -11.34 6.79
C ALA A 48 -11.60 -10.65 5.76
N ILE A 49 -12.82 -11.17 5.56
CA ILE A 49 -13.81 -10.56 4.65
C ILE A 49 -14.24 -9.17 5.16
N LEU A 50 -14.55 -9.04 6.45
CA LEU A 50 -14.89 -7.74 7.05
C LEU A 50 -13.74 -6.74 6.93
N PHE A 51 -12.50 -7.17 7.18
CA PHE A 51 -11.31 -6.33 7.04
C PHE A 51 -11.14 -5.84 5.59
N PHE A 52 -11.36 -6.71 4.61
CA PHE A 52 -11.30 -6.35 3.19
C PHE A 52 -12.36 -5.31 2.80
N PHE A 53 -13.58 -5.41 3.33
CA PHE A 53 -14.64 -4.42 3.08
C PHE A 53 -14.38 -3.07 3.76
N VAL A 54 -13.76 -3.05 4.93
CA VAL A 54 -13.36 -1.80 5.60
C VAL A 54 -12.26 -1.11 4.79
N LEU A 55 -11.23 -1.85 4.37
CA LEU A 55 -10.12 -1.31 3.59
C LEU A 55 -10.57 -0.80 2.20
N SER A 56 -11.54 -1.47 1.59
CA SER A 56 -12.08 -1.07 0.28
C SER A 56 -12.89 0.24 0.34
N LYS A 57 -13.49 0.57 1.49
CA LYS A 57 -14.34 1.79 1.63
C LYS A 57 -13.55 3.07 1.82
N ASP A 58 -12.28 3.00 2.25
CA ASP A 58 -11.44 4.19 2.41
C ASP A 58 -10.64 4.55 1.16
N LEU A 59 -10.47 3.62 0.21
CA LEU A 59 -9.87 3.91 -1.10
C LEU A 59 -10.68 4.91 -1.94
N ASP A 60 -12.00 4.98 -1.74
CA ASP A 60 -12.87 5.96 -2.43
C ASP A 60 -12.83 7.36 -1.79
N LYS A 61 -12.21 7.52 -0.60
CA LYS A 61 -12.25 8.76 0.17
C LYS A 61 -11.02 9.65 0.05
N VAL A 62 -9.98 9.23 -0.67
CA VAL A 62 -8.85 10.12 -0.99
C VAL A 62 -9.25 11.07 -2.13
N LYS A 63 -10.21 11.96 -1.86
CA LYS A 63 -10.40 13.17 -2.66
C LYS A 63 -9.37 14.19 -2.20
N MET A 64 -8.20 14.17 -2.85
CA MET A 64 -7.25 15.27 -2.71
C MET A 64 -7.87 16.57 -3.23
N SER A 65 -7.68 17.64 -2.46
CA SER A 65 -8.19 19.00 -2.72
C SER A 65 -7.89 19.45 -4.15
N SER A 66 -8.95 19.72 -4.93
CA SER A 66 -8.81 20.29 -6.28
C SER A 66 -8.57 21.80 -6.18
N ASN A 67 -7.31 22.23 -6.29
CA ASN A 67 -7.01 23.64 -6.51
C ASN A 67 -7.18 23.95 -8.01
N THR A 68 -8.15 24.82 -8.28
CA THR A 68 -8.56 25.44 -9.57
C THR A 68 -8.61 24.49 -10.79
N PRO A 69 -9.80 24.06 -11.26
CA PRO A 69 -9.89 23.21 -12.43
C PRO A 69 -9.34 23.94 -13.67
N LEU A 70 -8.40 23.30 -14.37
CA LEU A 70 -8.09 23.66 -15.75
C LEU A 70 -9.42 23.69 -16.54
N LYS A 71 -9.66 24.77 -17.28
CA LYS A 71 -10.76 24.78 -18.24
C LYS A 71 -10.36 23.88 -19.40
N ILE A 72 -11.13 22.82 -19.61
CA ILE A 72 -10.86 21.82 -20.63
C ILE A 72 -12.02 21.81 -21.60
N ASN A 73 -11.70 22.11 -22.86
CA ASN A 73 -12.64 22.03 -23.95
C ASN A 73 -12.30 20.80 -24.79
N THR A 74 -13.30 20.05 -25.21
CA THR A 74 -13.11 18.97 -26.17
C THR A 74 -13.26 19.53 -27.57
N ALA A 75 -12.33 19.20 -28.47
CA ALA A 75 -12.44 19.63 -29.86
C ALA A 75 -13.78 19.15 -30.46
N SER A 76 -14.53 20.05 -31.09
CA SER A 76 -15.74 19.69 -31.83
C SER A 76 -15.37 18.71 -32.94
N SER A 77 -16.16 17.66 -33.10
CA SER A 77 -15.97 16.55 -34.04
C SER A 77 -15.84 17.01 -35.50
N GLY A 78 -14.66 17.46 -35.89
CA GLY A 78 -14.22 17.59 -37.28
C GLY A 78 -13.40 16.36 -37.65
N SER A 79 -13.54 15.88 -38.89
CA SER A 79 -12.97 14.63 -39.41
C SER A 79 -11.44 14.63 -39.59
N GLY A 80 -10.69 15.26 -38.70
CA GLY A 80 -9.24 15.34 -38.74
C GLY A 80 -8.62 15.13 -37.35
N PHE A 81 -7.40 14.60 -37.31
CA PHE A 81 -6.60 14.56 -36.08
C PHE A 81 -6.38 16.00 -35.59
N VAL A 82 -7.09 16.41 -34.54
CA VAL A 82 -6.86 17.70 -33.90
C VAL A 82 -5.61 17.56 -33.03
N LYS A 83 -4.59 18.39 -33.26
CA LYS A 83 -3.40 18.43 -32.40
C LYS A 83 -3.78 19.08 -31.06
N PRO A 84 -3.32 18.56 -29.91
CA PRO A 84 -3.52 19.24 -28.63
C PRO A 84 -2.94 20.65 -28.69
N SER A 85 -3.70 21.63 -28.23
CA SER A 85 -3.29 23.03 -28.14
C SER A 85 -3.55 23.59 -26.76
N ILE A 86 -2.69 24.51 -26.34
CA ILE A 86 -2.85 25.30 -25.13
C ILE A 86 -3.20 26.70 -25.62
N SER A 87 -4.44 27.13 -25.35
CA SER A 87 -4.85 28.52 -25.62
C SER A 87 -4.10 29.48 -24.70
N PRO A 88 -3.82 30.73 -25.12
CA PRO A 88 -3.28 31.78 -24.24
C PRO A 88 -4.06 31.93 -22.92
N ASP A 89 -5.35 31.57 -22.90
CA ASP A 89 -6.19 31.57 -21.69
C ASP A 89 -6.02 30.30 -20.81
N LYS A 90 -4.92 29.56 -20.95
CA LYS A 90 -4.62 28.30 -20.24
C LYS A 90 -5.69 27.22 -20.40
N THR A 91 -6.44 27.26 -21.51
CA THR A 91 -7.42 26.22 -21.85
C THR A 91 -6.72 25.12 -22.64
N VAL A 92 -6.82 23.88 -22.16
CA VAL A 92 -6.31 22.70 -22.88
C VAL A 92 -7.44 22.15 -23.73
N VAL A 93 -7.21 22.03 -25.04
CA VAL A 93 -8.14 21.36 -25.94
C VAL A 93 -7.72 19.91 -26.13
N LEU A 94 -8.56 18.98 -25.68
CA LEU A 94 -8.31 17.55 -25.84
C LEU A 94 -8.70 17.08 -27.25
N PRO A 95 -7.86 16.27 -27.91
CA PRO A 95 -8.15 15.74 -29.25
C PRO A 95 -9.28 14.71 -29.24
N ILE A 96 -9.47 14.02 -28.12
CA ILE A 96 -10.55 13.06 -27.90
C ILE A 96 -11.28 13.47 -26.63
N SER A 97 -12.61 13.43 -26.67
CA SER A 97 -13.41 13.75 -25.49
C SER A 97 -13.13 12.78 -24.34
N GLN A 98 -12.92 13.33 -23.14
CA GLN A 98 -12.82 12.53 -21.92
C GLN A 98 -14.10 11.70 -21.66
N ASN A 99 -15.26 12.13 -22.17
CA ASN A 99 -16.51 11.40 -21.98
C ASN A 99 -16.73 10.29 -23.03
N ASN A 100 -15.79 10.08 -23.96
CA ASN A 100 -15.87 8.99 -24.91
C ASN A 100 -15.78 7.63 -24.17
N PRO A 101 -16.72 6.69 -24.40
CA PRO A 101 -16.73 5.39 -23.70
C PRO A 101 -15.51 4.53 -23.99
N GLN A 102 -14.81 4.74 -25.12
CA GLN A 102 -13.59 4.02 -25.47
C GLN A 102 -12.33 4.59 -24.81
N VAL A 103 -12.41 5.78 -24.21
CA VAL A 103 -11.29 6.39 -23.47
C VAL A 103 -11.32 5.85 -22.05
N SER A 104 -10.29 5.15 -21.60
CA SER A 104 -10.23 4.66 -20.21
C SER A 104 -9.70 5.70 -19.24
N SER A 105 -8.75 6.55 -19.68
CA SER A 105 -8.13 7.59 -18.86
C SER A 105 -7.63 8.76 -19.73
N VAL A 106 -7.54 9.94 -19.12
CA VAL A 106 -6.87 11.11 -19.67
C VAL A 106 -5.98 11.65 -18.56
N MET A 107 -4.67 11.70 -18.79
CA MET A 107 -3.71 12.07 -17.75
C MET A 107 -2.87 13.27 -18.17
N PHE A 108 -2.63 14.17 -17.23
CA PHE A 108 -1.56 15.15 -17.31
C PHE A 108 -0.37 14.65 -16.52
N TYR A 109 0.80 14.73 -17.13
CA TYR A 109 2.06 14.26 -16.58
C TYR A 109 2.89 15.47 -16.12
N TYR A 110 3.39 15.41 -14.89
CA TYR A 110 4.22 16.45 -14.28
C TYR A 110 5.47 15.83 -13.69
N GLU A 111 6.61 16.49 -13.90
CA GLU A 111 7.87 16.16 -13.24
C GLU A 111 8.24 17.30 -12.30
N ILE A 112 8.53 16.96 -11.05
CA ILE A 112 8.84 17.94 -10.01
C ILE A 112 10.18 17.55 -9.38
N GLU A 113 11.20 18.35 -9.61
CA GLU A 113 12.48 18.20 -8.94
C GLU A 113 12.45 18.86 -7.56
N SER A 114 12.96 18.15 -6.56
CA SER A 114 12.92 18.60 -5.17
C SER A 114 14.00 17.93 -4.32
N THR A 115 14.14 18.38 -3.08
CA THR A 115 14.95 17.72 -2.05
C THR A 115 14.04 17.20 -0.96
N LEU A 116 14.19 15.91 -0.63
CA LEU A 116 13.43 15.28 0.44
C LEU A 116 13.86 15.87 1.79
N LYS A 117 12.89 16.36 2.58
CA LYS A 117 13.12 16.75 3.97
C LYS A 117 12.92 15.56 4.90
N GLU A 118 11.82 14.85 4.73
CA GLU A 118 11.47 13.69 5.56
C GLU A 118 10.43 12.80 4.88
N LEU A 119 10.34 11.56 5.36
CA LEU A 119 9.21 10.68 5.11
C LEU A 119 8.31 10.69 6.34
N LYS A 120 7.05 11.06 6.13
CA LYS A 120 6.05 11.09 7.19
C LYS A 120 5.13 9.88 7.07
N ASP A 121 4.94 9.14 8.15
CA ASP A 121 3.92 8.09 8.21
C ASP A 121 2.52 8.72 8.23
N ILE A 122 1.63 8.16 7.43
CA ILE A 122 0.20 8.50 7.37
C ILE A 122 -0.63 7.20 7.44
N PRO A 123 -1.93 7.26 7.76
CA PRO A 123 -2.75 6.04 7.93
C PRO A 123 -2.67 5.05 6.76
N ASP A 124 -2.56 5.56 5.54
CA ASP A 124 -2.63 4.76 4.31
C ASP A 124 -1.26 4.58 3.62
N GLY A 125 -0.14 4.91 4.29
CA GLY A 125 1.20 4.75 3.73
C GLY A 125 2.19 5.78 4.23
N LYS A 126 2.96 6.35 3.31
CA LYS A 126 3.94 7.42 3.62
C LYS A 126 3.68 8.64 2.76
N GLN A 127 4.10 9.80 3.25
CA GLN A 127 4.10 11.04 2.51
C GLN A 127 5.53 11.55 2.38
N LEU A 128 5.94 11.97 1.18
CA LEU A 128 7.19 12.68 0.98
C LEU A 128 6.98 14.15 1.35
N ILE A 129 7.69 14.61 2.38
CA ILE A 129 7.76 16.02 2.72
C ILE A 129 9.03 16.58 2.09
N THR A 130 8.89 17.57 1.24
CA THR A 130 10.02 18.11 0.47
C THR A 130 10.35 19.56 0.84
N ASN A 131 11.37 20.10 0.19
CA ASN A 131 11.74 21.51 0.35
C ASN A 131 10.78 22.49 -0.35
N ILE A 132 9.85 22.00 -1.16
CA ILE A 132 8.83 22.83 -1.81
C ILE A 132 7.76 23.20 -0.79
N ASP A 133 7.53 24.52 -0.64
CA ASP A 133 6.45 25.09 0.14
C ASP A 133 5.48 25.80 -0.81
N ASP A 134 4.77 25.01 -1.61
CA ASP A 134 3.79 25.48 -2.57
C ASP A 134 2.46 24.75 -2.37
N SER A 135 1.49 25.46 -1.78
CA SER A 135 0.14 24.93 -1.52
C SER A 135 -0.68 24.63 -2.78
N SER A 136 -0.21 25.03 -3.97
CA SER A 136 -0.85 24.66 -5.23
C SER A 136 -0.61 23.21 -5.64
N LEU A 137 0.46 22.59 -5.12
CA LEU A 137 0.78 21.19 -5.39
C LEU A 137 0.02 20.25 -4.45
N PRO A 138 -0.43 19.09 -4.94
CA PRO A 138 -1.03 18.08 -4.07
C PRO A 138 0.01 17.49 -3.11
N PRO A 139 -0.42 16.91 -1.98
CA PRO A 139 0.44 16.11 -1.12
C PRO A 139 1.10 14.95 -1.90
N PHE A 140 2.43 14.82 -1.80
CA PHE A 140 3.16 13.70 -2.41
C PHE A 140 3.00 12.42 -1.58
N THR A 141 1.91 11.69 -1.80
CA THR A 141 1.58 10.48 -1.05
C THR A 141 2.04 9.22 -1.77
N PHE A 142 2.79 8.37 -1.07
CA PHE A 142 3.16 7.03 -1.53
C PHE A 142 1.96 6.09 -1.48
N THR A 143 1.82 5.31 -2.55
CA THR A 143 0.94 4.13 -2.57
C THR A 143 1.78 2.89 -2.89
N PRO A 144 1.27 1.67 -2.65
CA PRO A 144 1.95 0.45 -3.09
C PRO A 144 2.21 0.37 -4.60
N LYS A 145 1.58 1.23 -5.41
CA LYS A 145 1.77 1.31 -6.86
C LYS A 145 2.83 2.34 -7.28
N THR A 146 3.29 3.17 -6.35
CA THR A 146 4.29 4.19 -6.64
C THR A 146 5.66 3.52 -6.81
N GLY A 147 6.25 3.65 -8.00
CA GLY A 147 7.60 3.13 -8.25
C GLY A 147 8.67 3.99 -7.58
N ILE A 148 9.73 3.36 -7.08
CA ILE A 148 10.92 4.05 -6.57
C ILE A 148 12.12 3.55 -7.35
N VAL A 149 12.88 4.45 -7.93
CA VAL A 149 14.06 4.09 -8.73
C VAL A 149 15.21 5.05 -8.50
N PHE A 150 16.42 4.61 -8.75
CA PHE A 150 17.55 5.48 -9.04
C PHE A 150 17.55 5.84 -10.52
N LEU A 151 17.67 7.13 -10.84
CA LEU A 151 17.94 7.59 -12.19
C LEU A 151 19.46 7.57 -12.42
N LEU A 152 19.92 6.64 -13.25
CA LEU A 152 21.35 6.48 -13.56
C LEU A 152 21.78 7.33 -14.76
N ALA A 153 20.89 7.41 -15.76
CA ALA A 153 21.02 8.22 -16.96
C ALA A 153 19.62 8.42 -17.57
N PRO A 154 19.42 9.32 -18.55
CA PRO A 154 18.14 9.44 -19.24
C PRO A 154 17.64 8.08 -19.73
N PHE A 155 16.43 7.69 -19.31
CA PHE A 155 15.80 6.40 -19.60
C PHE A 155 16.51 5.15 -19.02
N SER A 156 17.49 5.32 -18.14
CA SER A 156 18.20 4.24 -17.46
C SER A 156 17.94 4.30 -15.96
N PHE A 157 17.33 3.23 -15.44
CA PHE A 157 16.84 3.18 -14.07
C PHE A 157 17.26 1.88 -13.39
N LYS A 158 17.46 1.96 -12.07
CA LYS A 158 17.62 0.81 -11.18
C LYS A 158 16.55 0.87 -10.10
N GLU A 159 15.99 -0.27 -9.74
CA GLU A 159 15.02 -0.35 -8.65
C GLU A 159 15.63 0.17 -7.34
N ALA A 160 14.87 0.97 -6.62
CA ALA A 160 15.23 1.52 -5.31
C ALA A 160 14.19 1.10 -4.28
N GLN A 161 14.59 1.11 -3.02
CA GLN A 161 13.74 0.80 -1.89
C GLN A 161 13.29 2.08 -1.18
N LEU A 162 12.19 2.00 -0.45
CA LEU A 162 11.70 3.11 0.36
C LEU A 162 12.73 3.59 1.40
N SER A 163 13.63 2.71 1.85
CA SER A 163 14.74 3.01 2.76
C SER A 163 15.84 3.89 2.14
N ASP A 164 15.89 4.00 0.81
CA ASP A 164 16.88 4.80 0.10
C ASP A 164 16.49 6.30 0.08
N LEU A 165 15.22 6.60 0.36
CA LEU A 165 14.69 7.95 0.47
C LEU A 165 14.99 8.55 1.85
N LYS A 166 16.15 9.19 1.97
CA LYS A 166 16.61 9.83 3.21
C LYS A 166 16.49 11.37 3.14
N PRO A 167 16.36 12.06 4.28
CA PRO A 167 16.50 13.51 4.32
C PRO A 167 17.76 13.99 3.58
N GLY A 168 17.60 15.00 2.72
CA GLY A 168 18.67 15.53 1.87
C GLY A 168 18.78 14.89 0.49
N THR A 169 18.10 13.77 0.23
CA THR A 169 18.10 13.13 -1.09
C THR A 169 17.43 14.03 -2.13
N LYS A 170 18.11 14.26 -3.26
CA LYS A 170 17.51 14.90 -4.44
C LYS A 170 16.61 13.91 -5.15
N VAL A 171 15.40 14.33 -5.47
CA VAL A 171 14.39 13.48 -6.11
C VAL A 171 13.71 14.20 -7.25
N GLN A 172 13.33 13.45 -8.27
CA GLN A 172 12.32 13.85 -9.25
C GLN A 172 11.03 13.06 -8.95
N ILE A 173 9.95 13.78 -8.68
CA ILE A 173 8.64 13.22 -8.37
C ILE A 173 7.78 13.31 -9.63
N ILE A 174 7.31 12.16 -10.10
CA ILE A 174 6.42 12.05 -11.23
C ILE A 174 4.98 12.00 -10.72
N LEU A 175 4.20 13.03 -11.06
CA LEU A 175 2.78 13.12 -10.78
C LEU A 175 1.95 12.90 -12.04
N ASN A 176 0.90 12.10 -11.90
CA ASN A 176 -0.17 12.01 -12.89
C ASN A 176 -1.45 12.59 -12.31
N TYR A 177 -2.02 13.57 -12.99
CA TYR A 177 -3.37 14.04 -12.74
C TYR A 177 -4.32 13.38 -13.71
N ASN A 178 -5.17 12.49 -13.21
CA ASN A 178 -6.21 11.84 -14.02
C ASN A 178 -7.45 12.72 -14.05
N LEU A 179 -7.80 13.14 -15.27
CA LEU A 179 -8.86 14.09 -15.49
C LEU A 179 -10.26 13.47 -15.30
N LYS A 180 -10.42 12.19 -15.63
CA LYS A 180 -11.73 11.51 -15.55
C LYS A 180 -12.27 11.44 -14.12
N ASN A 181 -11.38 11.20 -13.17
CA ASN A 181 -11.73 11.04 -11.76
C ASN A 181 -11.23 12.18 -10.88
N ASN A 182 -10.59 13.21 -11.46
CA ASN A 182 -10.07 14.38 -10.75
C ASN A 182 -9.14 13.98 -9.58
N SER A 183 -8.18 13.08 -9.85
CA SER A 183 -7.27 12.56 -8.83
C SER A 183 -5.81 12.74 -9.20
N TRP A 184 -5.00 13.10 -8.20
CA TRP A 184 -3.55 13.10 -8.28
C TRP A 184 -2.97 11.78 -7.80
N ILE A 185 -1.95 11.28 -8.51
CA ILE A 185 -1.24 10.06 -8.15
C ILE A 185 0.26 10.33 -8.28
N VAL A 186 1.02 10.01 -7.23
CA VAL A 186 2.47 9.88 -7.35
C VAL A 186 2.75 8.56 -8.06
N ASN A 187 3.11 8.64 -9.34
CA ASN A 187 3.38 7.47 -10.16
C ASN A 187 4.75 6.88 -9.85
N GLN A 188 5.76 7.75 -9.72
CA GLN A 188 7.13 7.33 -9.53
C GLN A 188 7.93 8.41 -8.81
N VAL A 189 8.87 7.98 -7.95
CA VAL A 189 9.88 8.84 -7.34
C VAL A 189 11.23 8.35 -7.84
N GLN A 190 11.98 9.25 -8.48
CA GLN A 190 13.32 8.97 -8.97
C GLN A 190 14.33 9.65 -8.05
N ILE A 191 15.29 8.89 -7.53
CA ILE A 191 16.41 9.39 -6.75
C ILE A 191 17.49 9.86 -7.74
N LEU A 192 17.92 11.12 -7.60
CA LEU A 192 18.89 11.76 -8.48
C LEU A 192 20.31 11.64 -7.86
N GLY A 193 21.15 10.78 -8.44
CA GLY A 193 22.47 10.39 -7.90
C GLY A 193 22.36 9.30 -6.81
N GLU A 194 23.29 8.38 -6.59
CA GLU A 194 24.76 8.40 -6.76
C GLU A 194 25.22 7.68 -8.04
N THR A 195 25.94 8.38 -8.91
CA THR A 195 27.00 7.75 -9.72
C THR A 195 28.26 7.77 -8.88
N ASP A 196 28.69 6.60 -8.40
CA ASP A 196 30.09 6.37 -8.03
C ASP A 196 31.02 6.67 -9.22
#